data_AF-C4IHG5-F1
#
_entry.id   AF-C4IHG5-F1
#
_cell.length_a   1.000
_cell.length_b   1.000
_cell.length_c   1.000
_cell.angle_alpha   90.00
_cell.angle_beta   90.00
_cell.angle_gamma   90.00
#
_symmetry.space_group_name_H-M   'P 1'
#
loop_
_entity.id
_entity.type
_entity.pdbx_description
1 polymer ?
#
loop_
_entity_poly.entity_id
_entity_poly.type
_entity_poly.pdbx_seq_one_letter_code
_entity_poly.pdbx_strand_id
1 'polypeptide(L)'
;MTIKLNREHEFNVNPKRIYRLMSILNLKSVCRKKKRNYKKSQPQITAENILNRDFYSNKFGEKWLTDVTEMKYGLGGKAYL
;
A
#
# COMPACT_ATOMS: atom_id res chain seq x y z
N MET A 1 7.59 3.61 14.98
CA MET A 1 8.80 4.13 15.63
C MET A 1 10.07 3.56 15.01
N THR A 2 10.30 2.24 15.05
CA THR A 2 11.54 1.60 14.53
C THR A 2 11.92 2.02 13.11
N ILE A 3 10.97 2.01 12.16
CA ILE A 3 11.23 2.40 10.76
C ILE A 3 11.72 3.85 10.66
N LYS A 4 11.13 4.76 11.46
CA LYS A 4 11.51 6.18 11.48
C LYS A 4 12.92 6.35 12.03
N LEU A 5 13.21 5.75 13.19
CA LEU A 5 14.53 5.79 13.83
C LEU A 5 15.63 5.23 12.93
N ASN A 6 15.40 4.07 12.31
CA ASN A 6 16.37 3.45 11.40
C ASN A 6 16.62 4.31 10.15
N ARG A 7 15.61 5.06 9.67
CA ARG A 7 15.74 5.95 8.51
C ARG A 7 16.46 7.27 8.86
N GLU A 8 16.15 7.88 10.00
CA GLU A 8 16.66 9.20 10.38
C GLU A 8 18.07 9.16 10.99
N HIS A 9 18.42 8.04 11.63
CA HIS A 9 19.72 7.87 12.32
C HIS A 9 20.56 6.75 11.72
N GLU A 10 20.20 6.24 10.54
CA GLU A 10 20.90 5.13 9.85
C GLU A 10 21.11 3.89 10.72
N PHE A 11 20.23 3.68 11.71
CA PHE A 11 20.33 2.52 12.57
C PHE A 11 19.79 1.26 11.92
N ASN A 12 20.31 0.12 12.34
CA ASN A 12 19.73 -1.19 12.03
C ASN A 12 19.33 -1.91 13.32
N VAL A 13 18.39 -1.31 14.07
CA VAL A 13 17.94 -1.87 15.36
C VAL A 13 16.79 -2.86 15.16
N ASN A 14 16.85 -3.98 15.87
CA ASN A 14 15.77 -4.95 15.94
C ASN A 14 14.47 -4.29 16.48
N PRO A 15 13.31 -4.45 15.79
CA PRO A 15 12.02 -3.93 16.26
C PRO A 15 11.66 -4.34 17.69
N LYS A 16 12.03 -5.56 18.12
CA LYS A 16 11.76 -6.06 19.48
C LYS A 16 12.51 -5.25 20.55
N ARG A 17 13.73 -4.80 20.25
CA ARG A 17 14.54 -3.98 21.17
C ARG A 17 13.92 -2.60 21.38
N ILE A 18 13.51 -1.96 20.28
CA ILE A 18 12.80 -0.67 20.34
C ILE A 18 11.49 -0.81 21.12
N TYR A 19 10.72 -1.89 20.88
CA TYR A 19 9.49 -2.15 21.62
C TYR A 19 9.72 -2.26 23.13
N ARG A 20 10.72 -3.04 23.57
CA ARG A 20 11.08 -3.16 25.00
C ARG A 20 11.45 -1.82 25.63
N LEU A 21 12.27 -1.02 24.95
CA LEU A 21 12.66 0.31 25.43
C LEU A 21 11.46 1.25 25.53
N MET A 22 10.57 1.24 24.53
CA MET A 22 9.34 2.03 24.57
C MET A 22 8.45 1.62 25.76
N SER A 23 8.33 0.32 26.05
CA SER A 23 7.58 -0.17 27.21
C SER A 23 8.17 0.30 28.53
N ILE A 24 9.50 0.20 28.70
CA ILE A 24 10.19 0.65 29.93
C ILE A 24 9.99 2.16 30.14
N LEU A 25 10.08 2.95 29.08
CA LEU A 25 9.91 4.40 29.12
C LEU A 25 8.43 4.85 29.04
N ASN A 26 7.49 3.90 29.03
CA ASN A 26 6.05 4.13 28.87
C ASN A 26 5.68 5.00 27.65
N LEU A 27 6.47 4.91 26.57
CA LEU A 27 6.29 5.67 25.34
C LEU A 27 5.30 4.97 24.39
N LYS A 28 4.39 5.74 23.79
CA LYS A 28 3.42 5.26 22.82
C LYS A 28 3.61 5.95 21.47
N SER A 29 3.42 5.20 20.38
CA SER A 29 3.46 5.78 19.02
C SER A 29 2.22 6.62 18.78
N VAL A 30 2.40 7.93 18.54
CA VAL A 30 1.32 8.86 18.17
C VAL A 30 0.73 8.47 16.81
N CYS A 31 1.60 8.19 15.83
CA CYS A 31 1.18 7.72 14.53
C CYS A 31 0.91 6.20 14.57
N ARG A 32 -0.37 5.81 14.44
CA ARG A 32 -0.76 4.42 14.17
C ARG A 32 -1.08 4.27 12.70
N LYS A 33 -0.47 3.28 12.03
CA LYS A 33 -0.83 2.95 10.66
C LYS A 33 -2.28 2.45 10.67
N LYS A 34 -3.18 3.12 9.93
CA LYS A 34 -4.57 2.69 9.79
C LYS A 34 -4.59 1.26 9.25
N LYS A 35 -5.28 0.36 9.97
CA LYS A 35 -5.47 -1.02 9.52
C LYS A 35 -6.33 -0.95 8.25
N ARG A 36 -5.88 -1.64 7.20
CA ARG A 36 -6.66 -1.80 5.97
C ARG A 36 -7.86 -2.69 6.30
N ASN A 37 -9.07 -2.21 6.06
CA ASN A 37 -10.31 -2.95 6.32
C ASN A 37 -10.76 -3.84 5.15
N TYR A 38 -10.06 -3.80 4.02
CA TYR A 38 -10.39 -4.66 2.89
C TYR A 38 -9.89 -6.09 3.13
N LYS A 39 -10.69 -7.09 2.75
CA LYS A 39 -10.23 -8.48 2.66
C LYS A 39 -9.25 -8.57 1.49
N LYS A 40 -8.05 -9.11 1.72
CA LYS A 40 -7.11 -9.40 0.62
C LYS A 40 -7.76 -10.44 -0.28
N SER A 41 -8.18 -10.06 -1.48
CA SER A 41 -8.52 -11.01 -2.53
C SER A 41 -7.23 -11.56 -3.14
N GLN A 42 -7.23 -12.84 -3.48
CA GLN A 42 -6.23 -13.36 -4.41
C GLN A 42 -6.62 -12.83 -5.80
N PRO A 43 -5.69 -12.25 -6.58
CA PRO A 43 -5.99 -11.69 -7.90
C PRO A 43 -6.28 -12.75 -8.97
N GLN A 44 -6.54 -13.99 -8.58
CA GLN A 44 -6.37 -15.16 -9.42
C GLN A 44 -7.45 -15.40 -10.48
N ILE A 45 -8.46 -14.53 -10.61
CA ILE A 45 -9.47 -14.71 -11.65
C ILE A 45 -9.96 -13.35 -12.11
N THR A 46 -9.33 -12.78 -13.16
CA THR A 46 -10.11 -11.97 -14.12
C THR A 46 -9.47 -11.97 -15.51
N ALA A 47 -8.14 -11.90 -15.62
CA ALA A 47 -7.42 -11.97 -16.90
C ALA A 47 -5.93 -12.26 -16.68
N GLU A 48 -5.25 -12.77 -17.71
CA GLU A 48 -3.79 -12.91 -17.70
C GLU A 48 -3.12 -11.53 -17.54
N ASN A 49 -2.10 -11.44 -16.68
CA ASN A 49 -1.31 -10.21 -16.52
C ASN A 49 -0.28 -10.10 -17.67
N ILE A 50 -0.79 -9.86 -18.87
CA ILE A 50 0.01 -9.77 -20.11
C ILE A 50 1.03 -8.62 -20.02
N LEU A 51 0.65 -7.51 -19.39
CA LEU A 51 1.51 -6.32 -19.31
C LEU A 51 2.65 -6.49 -18.31
N ASN A 52 2.42 -7.19 -17.19
CA ASN A 52 3.40 -7.44 -16.12
C ASN A 52 4.25 -6.20 -15.70
N ARG A 53 3.64 -5.01 -15.70
CA ARG A 53 4.30 -3.70 -15.47
C ARG A 53 5.41 -3.33 -16.47
N ASP A 54 5.47 -3.99 -17.62
CA ASP A 54 6.25 -3.53 -18.77
C ASP A 54 5.43 -2.51 -19.57
N PHE A 55 5.72 -1.23 -19.38
CA PHE A 55 5.07 -0.13 -20.07
C PHE A 55 5.84 0.35 -21.31
N TYR A 56 6.97 -0.29 -21.64
CA TYR A 56 7.77 0.12 -22.78
C TYR A 56 7.13 -0.35 -24.09
N SER A 57 7.07 0.52 -25.11
CA SER A 57 6.62 0.18 -26.46
C SER A 57 7.52 0.84 -27.51
N ASN A 58 7.69 0.17 -28.65
CA ASN A 58 8.55 0.68 -29.73
C ASN A 58 7.80 1.67 -30.62
N LYS A 59 6.48 1.49 -30.75
CA LYS A 59 5.61 2.38 -31.53
C LYS A 59 4.41 2.80 -30.70
N PHE A 60 3.80 3.90 -31.13
CA PHE A 60 2.54 4.37 -30.58
C PHE A 60 1.40 3.39 -30.89
N GLY A 61 0.49 3.17 -29.95
CA GLY A 61 -0.69 2.32 -30.13
C GLY A 61 -0.47 0.81 -29.97
N GLU A 62 0.74 0.37 -29.59
CA GLU A 62 1.03 -1.06 -29.35
C GLU A 62 0.46 -1.58 -28.02
N LYS A 63 0.27 -0.69 -27.04
CA LYS A 63 -0.26 -1.01 -25.71
C LYS A 63 -1.39 -0.04 -25.37
N TRP A 64 -2.60 -0.58 -25.15
CA TRP A 64 -3.77 0.17 -24.70
C TRP A 64 -4.09 -0.24 -23.27
N LEU A 65 -4.18 0.74 -22.37
CA LEU A 65 -4.57 0.53 -20.99
C LEU A 65 -5.89 1.24 -20.75
N THR A 66 -6.82 0.53 -20.12
CA THR A 66 -8.04 1.12 -19.57
C THR A 66 -7.96 1.05 -18.06
N ASP A 67 -8.35 2.12 -17.40
CA ASP A 67 -8.53 2.13 -15.94
C ASP A 67 -10.01 2.31 -15.65
N VAL A 68 -10.48 1.70 -14.56
CA VAL A 68 -11.86 1.82 -14.09
C VAL A 68 -11.87 2.65 -12.82
N THR A 69 -12.56 3.78 -12.85
CA THR A 69 -12.63 4.69 -11.71
C THR A 69 -13.95 4.51 -10.96
N GLU A 70 -13.92 3.96 -9.74
CA GLU A 70 -15.09 3.92 -8.85
C GLU A 70 -15.31 5.30 -8.20
N MET A 71 -16.42 5.95 -8.53
CA MET A 71 -16.88 7.19 -7.91
C MET A 71 -18.08 6.91 -7.00
N LYS A 72 -18.05 7.45 -5.78
CA LYS A 72 -19.19 7.36 -4.85
C LYS A 72 -20.10 8.57 -5.01
N TYR A 73 -21.41 8.35 -5.03
CA TYR A 73 -22.39 9.44 -5.11
C TYR A 73 -23.67 9.12 -4.32
N GLY A 74 -24.39 10.16 -3.88
CA GLY A 74 -25.66 10.02 -3.15
C GLY A 74 -25.57 9.19 -1.86
N LEU A 75 -26.68 8.53 -1.51
CA LEU A 75 -26.82 7.65 -0.33
C LEU A 75 -26.20 6.26 -0.58
N GLY A 76 -24.91 6.22 -0.93
CA GLY A 76 -24.17 4.98 -1.10
C GLY A 76 -24.18 4.39 -2.52
N GLY A 77 -24.60 5.17 -3.52
CA GLY A 77 -24.47 4.83 -4.93
C GLY A 77 -23.01 4.78 -5.38
N LYS A 78 -22.74 3.95 -6.38
CA LYS A 78 -21.43 3.80 -6.99
C LYS A 78 -21.56 3.93 -8.50
N ALA A 79 -20.75 4.79 -9.10
CA ALA A 79 -20.58 4.92 -10.54
C ALA A 79 -19.19 4.40 -10.91
N TYR A 80 -19.09 3.80 -12.09
CA TYR A 80 -17.85 3.30 -12.66
C TYR A 80 -17.65 4.00 -13.99
N LEU A 81 -16.55 4.76 -14.12
CA LEU A 81 -16.10 5.39 -15.36
C LEU A 81 -14.97 4.56 -15.96
#